data_AF-A0A6J7F744-F1
#
_entry.id   AF-A0A6J7F744-F1
#
_cell.length_a   1.000
_cell.length_b   1.000
_cell.length_c   1.000
_cell.angle_alpha   90.00
_cell.angle_beta   90.00
_cell.angle_gamma   90.00
#
_symmetry.space_group_name_H-M   'P 1'
#
loop_
_entity.id
_entity.type
_entity.pdbx_description
1 polymer ?
#
loop_
_entity_poly.entity_id
_entity_poly.type
_entity_poly.pdbx_seq_one_letter_code
_entity_poly.pdbx_strand_id
1 'polypeptide(L)' 'MSRALDLYFGGDMEAAIALTGQVMGRIEAIKPVQEIIYETIAELRSVISGLASAI' A
#
# COMPACT_ATOMS: atom_id res chain seq x y z
N MET A 1 -7.52 18.78 21.17
CA MET A 1 -7.23 17.33 21.07
C MET A 1 -7.41 16.95 19.60
N SER A 2 -6.48 16.25 18.94
CA SER A 2 -6.72 15.80 17.57
C SER A 2 -7.78 14.67 17.57
N ARG A 3 -8.60 14.62 16.53
CA ARG A 3 -9.67 13.60 16.36
C ARG A 3 -9.23 12.48 15.40
N ALA A 4 -7.94 12.14 15.39
CA ALA A 4 -7.39 11.16 14.45
C ALA A 4 -8.00 9.76 14.63
N LEU A 5 -8.38 9.39 15.86
CA LEU A 5 -9.03 8.10 16.13
C LEU A 5 -10.44 8.02 15.51
N ASP A 6 -11.17 9.14 15.47
CA ASP A 6 -12.50 9.21 14.83
C ASP A 6 -12.39 8.95 13.31
N LEU A 7 -11.28 9.36 12.68
CA LEU A 7 -10.97 9.02 11.29
C LEU A 7 -10.64 7.54 11.12
N TYR A 8 -9.63 7.01 11.84
CA TYR A 8 -9.14 5.65 11.59
C TYR A 8 -10.05 4.52 12.11
N PHE A 9 -10.73 4.74 13.23
CA PHE A 9 -11.57 3.73 13.86
C PHE A 9 -13.07 4.03 13.74
N GLY A 10 -13.44 5.31 13.57
CA GLY A 10 -14.82 5.75 13.37
C GLY A 10 -15.22 5.96 11.90
N GLY A 11 -14.24 6.11 10.99
CA GLY A 11 -14.48 6.33 9.55
C GLY A 11 -14.89 7.76 9.17
N ASP A 12 -14.81 8.73 10.08
CA ASP A 12 -15.08 10.15 9.77
C ASP A 12 -13.88 10.77 9.04
N MET A 13 -13.95 10.79 7.70
CA MET A 13 -12.90 11.32 6.83
C MET A 13 -12.67 12.83 6.99
N GLU A 14 -13.61 13.55 7.61
CA GLU A 14 -13.51 15.00 7.87
C GLU A 14 -13.01 15.29 9.29
N ALA A 15 -12.78 14.26 10.13
CA ALA A 15 -12.33 14.44 11.51
C ALA A 15 -10.88 14.92 11.62
N ALA A 16 -10.03 14.55 10.66
CA ALA A 16 -8.60 14.87 10.62
C ALA A 16 -8.03 14.64 9.20
N ILE A 17 -6.76 14.97 8.99
CA ILE A 17 -6.04 14.61 7.76
C ILE A 17 -5.64 13.14 7.84
N ALA A 18 -6.06 12.33 6.87
CA ALA A 18 -5.60 10.95 6.72
C ALA A 18 -4.11 10.91 6.36
N LEU A 19 -3.32 10.16 7.13
CA LEU A 19 -1.90 10.00 6.86
C LEU A 19 -1.72 8.88 5.84
N THR A 20 -1.20 9.26 4.67
CA THR A 20 -1.03 8.36 3.54
C THR A 20 0.20 8.75 2.72
N GLY A 21 0.76 7.80 1.99
CA GLY A 21 1.89 8.04 1.09
C GLY A 21 1.41 8.38 -0.33
N GLN A 22 2.28 8.99 -1.13
CA GLN A 22 2.01 9.29 -2.55
C GLN A 22 1.63 8.06 -3.37
N VAL A 23 2.06 6.86 -2.93
CA VAL A 23 1.81 5.59 -3.61
C VAL A 23 0.38 5.08 -3.43
N MET A 24 -0.44 5.69 -2.56
CA MET A 24 -1.80 5.20 -2.28
C MET A 24 -2.68 5.01 -3.51
N GLY A 25 -2.49 5.83 -4.56
CA GLY A 25 -3.24 5.73 -5.80
C GLY A 25 -2.95 4.46 -6.61
N ARG A 26 -1.96 3.65 -6.22
CA ARG A 26 -1.64 2.35 -6.83
C ARG A 26 -2.24 1.16 -6.07
N ILE A 27 -2.91 1.39 -4.93
CA ILE A 27 -3.50 0.34 -4.10
C ILE A 27 -4.99 0.20 -4.45
N GLU A 28 -5.34 -0.86 -5.17
CA GLU A 28 -6.70 -1.08 -5.69
C GLU A 28 -7.44 -2.23 -4.97
N ALA A 29 -6.77 -2.96 -4.08
CA ALA A 29 -7.33 -4.11 -3.38
C ALA A 29 -6.86 -4.21 -1.93
N ILE A 30 -7.72 -4.74 -1.07
CA ILE A 30 -7.39 -5.14 0.30
C ILE A 30 -6.89 -6.58 0.25
N LYS A 31 -5.68 -6.82 0.76
CA LYS A 31 -5.01 -8.13 0.73
C LYS A 31 -4.51 -8.54 2.11
N PRO A 32 -4.44 -9.86 2.42
CA PRO A 32 -3.71 -10.34 3.59
C PRO A 32 -2.25 -9.89 3.54
N VAL A 33 -1.68 -9.56 4.70
CA VAL A 33 -0.28 -9.09 4.83
C VAL A 33 0.70 -10.07 4.18
N GLN A 34 0.47 -11.37 4.34
CA GLN A 34 1.30 -12.42 3.76
C GLN A 34 1.32 -12.36 2.21
N GLU A 35 0.17 -12.13 1.59
CA GLU A 35 0.04 -12.01 0.13
C GLU A 35 0.81 -10.79 -0.38
N ILE A 36 0.63 -9.62 0.26
CA ILE A 36 1.34 -8.38 -0.09
C ILE A 36 2.85 -8.62 -0.13
N ILE A 37 3.41 -9.27 0.90
CA ILE A 37 4.85 -9.52 1.00
C ILE A 37 5.33 -10.48 -0.09
N TYR A 38 4.63 -11.60 -0.29
CA TYR A 38 5.06 -12.60 -1.26
C TYR A 38 4.95 -12.13 -2.70
N GLU A 39 3.83 -11.48 -3.07
CA GLU A 39 3.65 -10.91 -4.40
C GLU A 39 4.71 -9.84 -4.69
N THR A 40 4.95 -8.93 -3.76
CA THR A 40 5.96 -7.87 -3.93
C THR A 40 7.35 -8.47 -4.24
N ILE A 41 7.76 -9.50 -3.50
CA ILE A 41 9.07 -10.15 -3.73
C ILE A 41 9.08 -10.98 -5.02
N ALA A 42 7.98 -11.65 -5.35
CA ALA A 42 7.85 -12.42 -6.59
C ALA A 42 7.93 -11.51 -7.83
N GLU A 43 7.18 -10.42 -7.84
CA GLU A 43 7.19 -9.41 -8.90
C GLU A 43 8.55 -8.75 -9.03
N LEU A 44 9.18 -8.35 -7.91
CA LEU A 44 10.54 -7.80 -7.92
C LEU A 44 11.53 -8.73 -8.63
N ARG A 45 11.52 -10.03 -8.27
CA ARG A 45 12.39 -11.03 -8.89
C ARG A 45 12.10 -11.20 -10.38
N SER A 46 10.82 -11.22 -10.76
CA SER A 46 10.40 -11.31 -12.16
C SER A 46 10.91 -10.12 -12.98
N VAL A 47 10.74 -8.90 -12.45
CA VAL A 47 11.21 -7.67 -13.12
C VAL A 47 12.73 -7.67 -13.27
N ILE A 48 13.48 -7.98 -12.20
CA ILE A 48 14.94 -8.05 -12.25
C ILE A 48 15.42 -9.08 -13.26
N SER A 49 14.82 -10.27 -13.28
CA SER A 49 15.17 -11.32 -14.24
C SER A 49 14.90 -10.88 -15.68
N GLY A 50 13.78 -10.19 -15.92
CA GLY A 50 13.45 -9.64 -17.24
C GLY A 50 14.47 -8.60 -17.70
N LEU A 51 14.86 -7.68 -16.83
CA LEU A 51 15.87 -6.66 -17.12
C LEU A 51 17.25 -7.28 -17.40
N ALA A 52 17.66 -8.27 -16.60
CA ALA A 52 18.93 -8.97 -16.78
C ALA A 52 19.01 -9.75 -18.10
N SER A 53 17.87 -10.20 -18.63
CA SER A 53 17.79 -10.96 -19.88
C SER A 53 17.64 -10.08 -21.13
N ALA A 54 17.48 -8.77 -20.95
CA ALA A 54 17.30 -7.79 -22.02
C ALA A 54 18.62 -7.12 -22.49
N ILE A 55 19.76 -7.55 -21.92
CA ILE A 55 21.12 -7.09 -22.21
C ILE A 55 21.90 -8.29 -22.78
#